data_AF-A0A3A8MJX0-F1
#
_entry.id   AF-A0A3A8MJX0-F1
#
_cell.length_a   1.000
_cell.length_b   1.000
_cell.length_c   1.000
_cell.angle_alpha   90.00
_cell.angle_beta   90.00
_cell.angle_gamma   90.00
#
_symmetry.space_group_name_H-M   'P 1'
#
loop_
_entity.id
_entity.type
_entity.pdbx_description
1 polymer ?
#
loop_
_entity_poly.entity_id
_entity_poly.type
_entity_poly.pdbx_seq_one_letter_code
_entity_poly.pdbx_strand_id
1 'polypeptide(L)'
;VDARRCISYLTIEHKGSIPVELRPAMGNRVYGCDDCQLICPWNKFAVPANLADFDVRNGLDAATLAELFSWTDTEFNQRLEGSPIRRIGHERWLRNIAVAIGNALRGPLLDTTRTLLTAALHARADDASELVREHVAWALA
;
A
#
# COMPACT_ATOMS: atom_id res chain seq x y z
N VAL A 1 -1.35 9.13 -20.85
CA VAL A 1 -1.10 8.12 -19.79
C VAL A 1 -1.91 6.87 -20.13
N ASP A 2 -1.31 5.68 -20.07
CA ASP A 2 -2.09 4.43 -20.02
C ASP A 2 -2.42 4.11 -18.56
N ALA A 3 -3.69 4.26 -18.17
CA ALA A 3 -4.12 4.09 -16.78
C ALA A 3 -3.88 2.66 -16.26
N ARG A 4 -3.94 1.64 -17.13
CA ARG A 4 -3.77 0.23 -16.74
C ARG A 4 -2.36 -0.08 -16.23
N ARG A 5 -1.40 0.81 -16.48
CA ARG A 5 -0.01 0.71 -16.04
C ARG A 5 0.36 1.77 -15.00
N CYS A 6 -0.56 2.67 -14.67
CA CYS A 6 -0.34 3.74 -13.69
C CYS A 6 -0.47 3.19 -12.27
N ILE A 7 0.56 3.34 -11.42
CA ILE A 7 0.53 2.86 -10.03
C ILE A 7 -0.61 3.51 -9.23
N SER A 8 -0.87 4.80 -9.44
CA SER A 8 -2.00 5.49 -8.78
C SER A 8 -3.34 4.84 -9.17
N TYR A 9 -3.56 4.53 -10.45
CA TYR A 9 -4.76 3.81 -10.88
C TYR A 9 -4.82 2.40 -10.27
N LEU A 10 -3.71 1.65 -10.29
CA LEU A 10 -3.65 0.29 -9.77
C LEU A 10 -3.97 0.22 -8.27
N THR A 11 -3.49 1.19 -7.49
CA THR A 11 -3.71 1.24 -6.05
C THR A 11 -5.09 1.78 -5.66
N ILE A 12 -5.67 2.68 -6.46
CA ILE A 12 -6.89 3.42 -6.11
C ILE A 12 -8.14 2.90 -6.83
N GLU A 13 -8.07 2.73 -8.15
CA GLU A 13 -9.23 2.50 -9.01
C GLU A 13 -9.38 1.03 -9.41
N HIS A 14 -8.26 0.36 -9.67
CA HIS A 14 -8.27 -1.04 -10.09
C HIS A 14 -8.83 -1.91 -8.96
N LYS A 15 -9.92 -2.62 -9.23
CA LYS A 15 -10.60 -3.46 -8.23
C LYS A 15 -10.01 -4.86 -8.12
N GLY A 16 -9.53 -5.41 -9.23
CA GLY A 16 -9.10 -6.80 -9.32
C GLY A 16 -7.64 -7.03 -8.96
N SER A 17 -7.13 -8.18 -9.42
CA SER A 17 -5.73 -8.56 -9.24
C SER A 17 -4.78 -7.63 -9.99
N ILE A 18 -3.74 -7.18 -9.31
CA ILE A 18 -2.67 -6.41 -9.94
C ILE A 18 -1.85 -7.39 -10.77
N PRO A 19 -1.64 -7.15 -12.07
CA PRO A 19 -0.84 -8.04 -12.92
C PRO A 19 0.55 -8.31 -12.31
N VAL A 20 0.95 -9.58 -12.29
CA VAL A 20 2.17 -10.05 -11.61
C VAL A 20 3.41 -9.29 -12.07
N GLU A 21 3.50 -8.99 -13.37
CA GLU A 21 4.59 -8.25 -14.00
C GLU A 21 4.67 -6.79 -13.56
N LEU A 22 3.59 -6.22 -13.02
CA LEU A 22 3.56 -4.84 -12.52
C LEU A 22 3.86 -4.73 -11.02
N ARG A 23 3.68 -5.81 -10.25
CA ARG A 23 3.87 -5.82 -8.78
C ARG A 23 5.27 -5.34 -8.35
N PRO A 24 6.39 -5.77 -8.99
CA PRO A 24 7.72 -5.27 -8.63
C PRO A 24 7.87 -3.75 -8.76
N ALA A 25 7.29 -3.15 -9.81
CA ALA A 25 7.40 -1.72 -10.07
C ALA A 25 6.61 -0.84 -9.08
N MET A 26 5.69 -1.43 -8.31
CA MET A 26 4.91 -0.67 -7.32
C MET A 26 5.75 -0.21 -6.13
N GLY A 27 6.85 -0.91 -5.81
CA GLY A 27 7.65 -0.64 -4.62
C GLY A 27 6.79 -0.78 -3.35
N ASN A 28 6.83 0.23 -2.49
CA ASN A 28 6.06 0.30 -1.23
C ASN A 28 4.78 1.17 -1.31
N ARG A 29 4.29 1.49 -2.52
CA ARG A 29 3.13 2.38 -2.70
C ARG A 29 1.83 1.66 -2.38
N VAL A 30 1.20 2.05 -1.27
CA VAL A 30 -0.07 1.47 -0.79
C VAL A 30 -1.29 2.21 -1.34
N TYR A 31 -1.23 3.53 -1.52
CA TYR A 31 -2.31 4.36 -2.05
C TYR A 31 -1.72 5.53 -2.85
N GLY A 32 -1.98 5.58 -4.15
CA GLY A 32 -1.47 6.63 -5.03
C GLY A 32 -0.02 6.44 -5.47
N CYS A 33 0.48 7.42 -6.21
CA CYS A 33 1.86 7.50 -6.68
C CYS A 33 2.16 8.94 -7.11
N ASP A 34 3.24 9.51 -6.58
CA ASP A 34 3.63 10.89 -6.85
C ASP A 34 4.89 10.99 -7.73
N ASP A 35 5.40 9.88 -8.27
CA ASP A 35 6.68 9.85 -9.00
C ASP A 35 6.74 10.84 -10.16
N CYS A 36 5.64 10.97 -10.90
CA CYS A 36 5.55 11.93 -12.01
C CYS A 36 5.57 13.38 -11.53
N GLN A 37 5.06 13.65 -10.33
CA GLN A 37 5.12 14.95 -9.69
C GLN A 37 6.50 15.21 -9.07
N LEU A 38 7.13 14.21 -8.45
CA LEU A 38 8.43 14.32 -7.82
C LEU A 38 9.57 14.59 -8.82
N ILE A 39 9.49 13.99 -10.01
CA ILE A 39 10.50 14.23 -11.07
C ILE A 39 10.22 15.51 -11.88
N CYS A 40 9.08 16.15 -11.68
CA CYS A 40 8.69 17.32 -12.46
C CYS A 40 9.64 18.50 -12.17
N PRO A 41 10.27 19.11 -13.19
CA PRO A 41 11.22 20.21 -12.99
C PRO A 41 10.58 21.49 -12.44
N TRP A 42 9.25 21.60 -12.51
CA TRP A 42 8.50 22.72 -11.95
C TRP A 42 8.15 22.52 -10.47
N ASN A 43 7.92 21.28 -10.03
CA ASN A 43 7.55 21.00 -8.65
C ASN A 43 8.70 21.22 -7.65
N LYS A 44 9.95 21.30 -8.12
CA LYS A 44 11.08 21.69 -7.26
C LYS A 44 10.92 23.09 -6.64
N PHE A 45 10.04 23.92 -7.20
CA PHE A 45 9.73 25.25 -6.69
C PHE A 45 8.47 25.28 -5.81
N ALA A 46 7.76 24.16 -5.67
CA ALA A 46 6.57 24.08 -4.84
C ALA A 46 6.93 24.16 -3.35
N VAL A 47 6.08 24.83 -2.57
CA VAL A 47 6.19 24.90 -1.11
C VAL A 47 5.00 24.17 -0.48
N PRO A 48 5.20 23.40 0.60
CA PRO A 48 4.09 22.81 1.33
C PRO A 48 3.12 23.89 1.80
N ALA A 49 1.82 23.67 1.59
CA ALA A 49 0.79 24.53 2.15
C ALA A 49 0.72 24.32 3.66
N ASN A 50 0.66 25.41 4.42
CA ASN A 50 0.49 25.36 5.87
C ASN A 50 -1.00 25.47 6.21
N LEU A 51 -1.70 24.35 6.06
CA LEU A 51 -3.12 24.21 6.38
C LEU A 51 -3.28 22.96 7.24
N ALA A 52 -3.85 23.12 8.44
CA ALA A 52 -4.01 22.02 9.40
C ALA A 52 -4.77 20.81 8.81
N ASP A 53 -5.67 21.05 7.86
CA ASP A 53 -6.42 19.97 7.19
C ASP A 53 -5.52 19.02 6.37
N PHE A 54 -4.32 19.46 5.98
CA PHE A 54 -3.33 18.69 5.22
C PHE A 54 -2.29 17.98 6.10
N ASP A 55 -2.34 18.16 7.42
CA ASP A 55 -1.47 17.43 8.32
C ASP A 55 -1.72 15.93 8.25
N VAL A 56 -0.66 15.15 8.50
CA VAL A 56 -0.76 13.69 8.50
C VAL A 56 -1.73 13.25 9.60
N ARG A 57 -2.70 12.42 9.21
CA ARG A 57 -3.69 11.85 10.13
C ARG A 57 -3.31 10.43 10.49
N ASN A 58 -3.65 10.04 11.72
CA ASN A 58 -3.53 8.65 12.20
C ASN A 58 -2.11 8.05 12.18
N GLY A 59 -1.06 8.88 12.14
CA GLY A 59 0.34 8.45 12.15
C GLY A 59 0.74 7.62 10.92
N LEU A 60 0.09 7.84 9.78
CA LEU A 60 0.35 7.08 8.55
C LEU A 60 1.77 7.29 7.99
N ASP A 61 2.45 8.35 8.39
CA ASP A 61 3.85 8.67 8.06
C ASP A 61 4.87 7.85 8.88
N ALA A 62 4.45 7.32 10.03
CA ALA A 62 5.29 6.52 10.93
C ALA A 62 4.90 5.03 10.97
N ALA A 63 3.71 4.68 10.46
CA ALA A 63 3.20 3.31 10.52
C ALA A 63 4.02 2.34 9.67
N THR A 64 4.21 1.13 10.20
CA THR A 64 4.91 0.05 9.50
C THR A 64 3.95 -0.76 8.62
N LEU A 65 4.47 -1.41 7.58
CA LEU A 65 3.66 -2.30 6.73
C LEU A 65 2.98 -3.42 7.54
N ALA A 66 3.67 -3.98 8.55
CA ALA A 66 3.11 -5.01 9.41
C ALA A 66 1.90 -4.51 10.21
N GLU A 67 2.01 -3.33 10.83
CA GLU A 67 0.91 -2.71 11.59
C GLU A 67 -0.29 -2.39 10.69
N LEU A 68 -0.03 -1.82 9.51
CA LEU A 68 -1.11 -1.50 8.57
C LEU A 68 -1.81 -2.75 8.02
N PHE A 69 -1.07 -3.85 7.85
CA PHE A 69 -1.59 -5.13 7.38
C PHE A 69 -2.38 -5.89 8.47
N SER A 70 -2.10 -5.61 9.74
CA SER A 70 -2.81 -6.22 10.87
C SER A 70 -4.16 -5.57 11.17
N TRP A 71 -4.47 -4.42 10.57
CA TRP A 71 -5.76 -3.77 10.77
C TRP A 71 -6.93 -4.69 10.37
N THR A 72 -7.97 -4.66 11.19
CA THR A 72 -9.28 -5.24 10.87
C THR A 72 -10.06 -4.29 9.95
N ASP A 73 -11.13 -4.79 9.30
CA ASP A 73 -12.01 -3.94 8.50
C ASP A 73 -12.64 -2.81 9.33
N THR A 74 -12.98 -3.10 10.58
CA THR A 74 -13.48 -2.10 11.55
C THR A 74 -12.44 -1.01 11.81
N GLU A 75 -11.19 -1.39 12.12
CA GLU A 75 -10.11 -0.43 12.39
C GLU A 75 -9.77 0.40 11.15
N PHE A 76 -9.72 -0.22 9.96
CA PHE A 76 -9.54 0.48 8.69
C PHE A 76 -10.62 1.55 8.50
N ASN A 77 -11.89 1.20 8.70
CA ASN A 77 -13.01 2.13 8.53
C ASN A 77 -13.00 3.26 9.55
N GLN A 78 -12.70 2.97 10.82
CA GLN A 78 -12.62 3.97 11.89
C GLN A 78 -11.44 4.92 11.69
N ARG A 79 -10.24 4.38 11.44
CA ARG A 79 -9.03 5.20 11.29
C ARG A 79 -9.07 6.04 10.03
N LEU A 80 -9.64 5.56 8.93
CA LEU A 80 -9.67 6.28 7.67
C LEU A 80 -10.96 7.06 7.44
N GLU A 81 -11.77 7.29 8.48
CA GLU A 81 -12.92 8.17 8.38
C GLU A 81 -12.51 9.58 7.91
N GLY A 82 -13.24 10.11 6.92
CA GLY A 82 -12.91 11.39 6.28
C GLY A 82 -11.65 11.38 5.40
N SER A 83 -10.94 10.25 5.26
CA SER A 83 -9.80 10.11 4.36
C SER A 83 -10.24 9.58 2.99
N PRO A 84 -9.68 10.10 1.87
CA PRO A 84 -9.94 9.54 0.55
C PRO A 84 -9.47 8.09 0.41
N ILE A 85 -8.52 7.64 1.25
CA ILE A 85 -8.03 6.26 1.28
C ILE A 85 -9.18 5.29 1.57
N ARG A 86 -10.15 5.65 2.42
CA ARG A 86 -11.28 4.78 2.79
C ARG A 86 -12.07 4.28 1.57
N ARG A 87 -12.06 5.03 0.45
CA ARG A 87 -12.77 4.63 -0.78
C ARG A 87 -12.26 3.33 -1.39
N ILE A 88 -11.02 2.93 -1.11
CA ILE A 88 -10.49 1.68 -1.67
C ILE A 88 -11.11 0.45 -1.00
N GLY A 89 -11.54 0.59 0.27
CA GLY A 89 -12.02 -0.52 1.08
C GLY A 89 -10.87 -1.41 1.59
N HIS A 90 -11.14 -2.15 2.66
CA HIS A 90 -10.12 -2.91 3.38
C HIS A 90 -9.48 -4.04 2.53
N GLU A 91 -10.25 -4.68 1.65
CA GLU A 91 -9.71 -5.72 0.76
C GLU A 91 -8.56 -5.20 -0.13
N ARG A 92 -8.75 -4.03 -0.77
CA ARG A 92 -7.73 -3.42 -1.63
C ARG A 92 -6.57 -2.82 -0.84
N TRP A 93 -6.84 -2.37 0.38
CA TRP A 93 -5.80 -1.98 1.33
C TRP A 93 -4.85 -3.14 1.62
N LEU A 94 -5.39 -4.31 2.01
CA LEU A 94 -4.60 -5.52 2.23
C LEU A 94 -3.88 -5.95 0.94
N ARG A 95 -4.58 -5.99 -0.20
CA ARG A 95 -3.96 -6.32 -1.50
C ARG A 95 -2.72 -5.46 -1.79
N ASN A 96 -2.83 -4.14 -1.63
CA ASN A 96 -1.73 -3.22 -1.93
C ASN A 96 -0.57 -3.40 -0.95
N ILE A 97 -0.86 -3.60 0.35
CA ILE A 97 0.17 -3.82 1.36
C ILE A 97 0.87 -5.16 1.14
N ALA A 98 0.16 -6.23 0.74
CA ALA A 98 0.79 -7.51 0.41
C ALA A 98 1.84 -7.34 -0.71
N VAL A 99 1.55 -6.52 -1.74
CA VAL A 99 2.54 -6.19 -2.78
C VAL A 99 3.73 -5.43 -2.20
N ALA A 100 3.48 -4.43 -1.35
CA ALA A 100 4.54 -3.66 -0.70
C ALA A 100 5.45 -4.54 0.19
N ILE A 101 4.87 -5.47 0.95
CA ILE A 101 5.60 -6.42 1.78
C ILE A 101 6.42 -7.38 0.90
N GLY A 102 5.83 -7.93 -0.16
CA GLY A 102 6.55 -8.81 -1.09
C GLY A 102 7.77 -8.12 -1.72
N ASN A 103 7.62 -6.85 -2.11
CA ASN A 103 8.73 -6.05 -2.61
C ASN A 103 9.79 -5.80 -1.54
N ALA A 104 9.40 -5.51 -0.30
CA ALA A 104 10.33 -5.32 0.81
C ALA A 104 11.13 -6.60 1.11
N LEU A 105 10.48 -7.78 1.11
CA LEU A 105 11.13 -9.07 1.36
C LEU A 105 12.18 -9.43 0.31
N ARG A 106 12.04 -8.97 -0.94
CA ARG A 106 13.05 -9.14 -2.00
C ARG A 106 14.22 -8.15 -1.89
N GLY A 107 14.12 -7.15 -1.01
CA GLY A 107 15.17 -6.17 -0.73
C GLY A 107 16.03 -6.52 0.50
N PRO A 108 17.03 -5.66 0.80
CA PRO A 108 17.81 -5.78 2.03
C PRO A 108 16.95 -5.41 3.24
N LEU A 109 16.85 -6.33 4.20
CA LEU A 109 16.10 -6.15 5.46
C LEU A 109 16.89 -6.77 6.61
N LEU A 110 16.70 -6.22 7.81
CA LEU A 110 17.10 -6.87 9.05
C LEU A 110 16.31 -8.17 9.23
N ASP A 111 16.92 -9.19 9.82
CA ASP A 111 16.27 -10.49 10.04
C ASP A 111 15.00 -10.38 10.91
N THR A 112 15.01 -9.47 11.88
CA THR A 112 13.85 -9.19 12.74
C THR A 112 12.68 -8.63 11.92
N THR A 113 12.95 -7.67 11.03
CA THR A 113 11.95 -7.08 10.15
C THR A 113 11.43 -8.11 9.15
N ARG A 114 12.33 -8.92 8.56
CA ARG A 114 11.95 -10.01 7.65
C ARG A 114 11.00 -10.99 8.34
N THR A 115 11.33 -11.42 9.56
CA THR A 115 10.50 -12.33 10.35
C THR A 115 9.12 -11.75 10.62
N LEU A 116 9.05 -10.48 11.03
CA LEU A 116 7.79 -9.79 11.29
C LEU A 116 6.90 -9.70 10.04
N LEU A 117 7.48 -9.32 8.90
CA LEU A 117 6.75 -9.18 7.64
C LEU A 117 6.25 -10.53 7.10
N THR A 118 7.08 -11.57 7.16
CA THR A 118 6.69 -12.93 6.78
C THR A 118 5.57 -13.46 7.69
N ALA A 119 5.65 -13.21 8.99
CA ALA A 119 4.58 -13.60 9.93
C ALA A 119 3.26 -12.86 9.62
N ALA A 120 3.32 -11.57 9.30
CA ALA A 120 2.15 -10.78 8.92
C ALA A 120 1.46 -11.35 7.66
N LEU A 121 2.24 -11.74 6.65
CA LEU A 121 1.71 -12.41 5.45
C LEU A 121 1.05 -13.75 5.80
N HIS A 122 1.70 -14.60 6.59
CA HIS A 122 1.12 -15.89 7.00
C HIS A 122 -0.19 -15.73 7.78
N ALA A 123 -0.34 -14.69 8.60
CA ALA A 123 -1.59 -14.41 9.31
C ALA A 123 -2.80 -14.14 8.38
N ARG A 124 -2.56 -13.88 7.08
CA ARG A 124 -3.57 -13.65 6.05
C ARG A 124 -3.54 -14.67 4.92
N ALA A 125 -2.79 -15.76 5.05
CA ALA A 125 -2.68 -16.79 4.00
C ALA A 125 -4.05 -17.42 3.65
N ASP A 126 -4.92 -17.54 4.64
CA ASP A 126 -6.28 -18.11 4.51
C ASP A 126 -7.39 -17.03 4.58
N ASP A 127 -7.08 -15.77 4.24
CA ASP A 127 -8.06 -14.68 4.23
C ASP A 127 -9.29 -15.05 3.37
N ALA A 128 -10.50 -14.60 3.73
CA ALA A 128 -11.72 -14.94 3.00
C ALA A 128 -11.68 -14.45 1.54
N SER A 129 -10.97 -13.36 1.26
CA SER A 129 -10.81 -12.81 -0.09
C SER A 129 -9.78 -13.60 -0.91
N GLU A 130 -10.22 -14.16 -2.04
CA GLU A 130 -9.31 -14.79 -3.02
C GLU A 130 -8.25 -13.81 -3.54
N LEU A 131 -8.65 -12.54 -3.72
CA LEU A 131 -7.75 -11.48 -4.16
C LEU A 131 -6.62 -11.27 -3.16
N VAL A 132 -6.93 -11.23 -1.85
CA VAL A 132 -5.91 -11.07 -0.80
C VAL A 132 -5.01 -12.30 -0.77
N ARG A 133 -5.57 -13.51 -0.76
CA ARG A 133 -4.78 -14.77 -0.74
C ARG A 133 -3.80 -14.85 -1.92
N GLU A 134 -4.22 -14.48 -3.12
CA GLU A 134 -3.37 -14.48 -4.32
C GLU A 134 -2.14 -13.55 -4.15
N HIS A 135 -2.34 -12.36 -3.58
CA HIS A 135 -1.26 -11.38 -3.41
C HIS A 135 -0.35 -11.76 -2.24
N VAL A 136 -0.90 -12.36 -1.18
CA VAL A 136 -0.13 -12.94 -0.07
C VAL A 136 0.75 -14.09 -0.56
N ALA A 137 0.19 -15.02 -1.34
CA ALA A 137 0.95 -16.13 -1.90
C ALA A 137 2.10 -15.66 -2.80
N TRP A 138 1.85 -14.64 -3.63
CA TRP A 138 2.92 -14.03 -4.44
C TRP A 138 4.00 -13.35 -3.60
N ALA A 139 3.62 -12.70 -2.49
CA ALA A 139 4.56 -12.03 -1.60
C ALA A 139 5.45 -13.00 -0.83
N LEU A 140 4.97 -14.22 -0.56
CA LEU A 140 5.70 -15.30 0.12
C LEU A 140 6.62 -16.12 -0.82
N ALA A 141 6.45 -16.02 -2.14
CA ALA A 141 7.18 -16.79 -3.15
C ALA A 141 8.55 -16.19 -3.54
#